data_AF-A0A7V9TA40-F1
#
_entry.id   AF-A0A7V9TA40-F1
#
_cell.length_a   1.000
_cell.length_b   1.000
_cell.length_c   1.000
_cell.angle_alpha   90.00
_cell.angle_beta   90.00
_cell.angle_gamma   90.00
#
_symmetry.space_group_name_H-M   'P 1'
#
loop_
_entity.id
_entity.type
_entity.pdbx_description
1 polymer ?
#
loop_
_entity_poly.entity_id
_entity_poly.type
_entity_poly.pdbx_seq_one_letter_code
_entity_poly.pdbx_strand_id
1 'polypeptide(L)' 'GKEVFLGSAGCAGCHTLADAGSTGTIGPNLDAASPSFDKAVERVTDGQGPMPSFKDTLSEQQIQDVAAYVSSVVD' A
#
# COMPACT_ATOMS: atom_id res chain seq x y z
N GLY A 1 6.55 4.90 5.80
CA GLY A 1 5.91 4.05 4.78
C GLY A 1 5.71 2.62 5.21
N LYS A 2 6.81 1.87 5.41
CA LYS A 2 6.76 0.46 5.87
C LYS A 2 5.96 0.24 7.16
N GLU A 3 6.09 1.15 8.13
CA GLU A 3 5.30 1.09 9.37
C GLU A 3 3.79 1.23 9.12
N VAL A 4 3.38 2.14 8.23
CA VAL A 4 1.96 2.28 7.84
C VAL A 4 1.48 1.01 7.14
N PHE A 5 2.31 0.43 6.26
CA PHE A 5 2.00 -0.79 5.53
C PHE A 5 1.78 -2.01 6.45
N LEU A 6 2.64 -2.16 7.48
CA LEU A 6 2.58 -3.24 8.47
C LEU A 6 1.62 -2.95 9.64
N GLY A 7 1.22 -1.69 9.79
CA GLY A 7 0.45 -1.21 10.92
C GLY A 7 -1.05 -1.48 10.82
N SER A 8 -1.84 -0.68 11.53
CA SER A 8 -3.29 -0.84 11.66
C SER A 8 -4.08 -0.65 10.36
N ALA A 9 -3.46 -0.08 9.31
CA ALA A 9 -4.08 0.00 7.98
C ALA A 9 -4.20 -1.38 7.31
N GLY A 10 -3.47 -2.40 7.79
CA GLY A 10 -3.67 -3.80 7.39
C GLY A 10 -3.24 -4.12 5.95
N CYS A 11 -2.41 -3.27 5.32
CA CYS A 11 -2.01 -3.45 3.91
C CYS A 11 -1.34 -4.81 3.68
N ALA A 12 -0.48 -5.22 4.62
CA ALA A 12 0.22 -6.50 4.59
C ALA A 12 -0.71 -7.74 4.60
N GLY A 13 -1.93 -7.62 5.13
CA GLY A 13 -2.91 -8.70 5.11
C GLY A 13 -3.51 -8.95 3.72
N CYS A 14 -3.52 -7.92 2.86
CA CYS A 14 -4.10 -8.00 1.53
C CYS A 14 -3.06 -8.17 0.42
N HIS A 15 -1.85 -7.62 0.58
CA HIS A 15 -0.85 -7.52 -0.48
C HIS A 15 0.42 -8.31 -0.19
N THR A 16 0.98 -8.93 -1.23
CA THR A 16 2.36 -9.43 -1.25
C THR A 16 3.30 -8.26 -1.45
N LEU A 17 4.33 -8.21 -0.62
CA LEU A 17 5.45 -7.27 -0.71
C LEU A 17 6.64 -7.86 0.05
N ALA A 18 7.65 -8.33 -0.68
CA ALA A 18 8.75 -9.10 -0.13
C ALA A 18 9.58 -8.29 0.87
N ASP A 19 9.85 -7.00 0.60
CA ASP A 19 10.57 -6.13 1.56
C ASP A 19 9.83 -6.06 2.91
N ALA A 20 8.49 -6.04 2.89
CA ALA A 20 7.67 -6.05 4.11
C ALA A 20 7.52 -7.45 4.74
N GLY A 21 7.99 -8.51 4.09
CA GLY A 21 7.70 -9.89 4.47
C GLY A 21 6.22 -10.25 4.39
N SER A 22 5.42 -9.53 3.60
CA SER A 22 3.98 -9.77 3.48
C SER A 22 3.66 -10.70 2.31
N THR A 23 2.64 -11.53 2.50
CA THR A 23 2.24 -12.59 1.55
C THR A 23 0.76 -12.58 1.22
N GLY A 24 0.07 -11.45 1.47
CA GLY A 24 -1.35 -11.31 1.21
C GLY A 24 -1.70 -11.43 -0.27
N THR A 25 -2.79 -12.12 -0.60
CA THR A 25 -3.16 -12.43 -2.00
C THR A 25 -4.55 -11.92 -2.40
N ILE A 26 -5.15 -11.06 -1.58
CA ILE A 26 -6.45 -10.44 -1.87
C ILE A 26 -6.27 -9.32 -2.91
N GLY A 27 -5.26 -8.47 -2.69
CA GLY A 27 -4.82 -7.45 -3.62
C GLY A 27 -3.71 -7.96 -4.55
N PRO A 28 -3.31 -7.16 -5.54
CA PRO A 28 -2.16 -7.48 -6.38
C PRO A 28 -0.88 -7.63 -5.57
N ASN A 29 0.03 -8.49 -6.06
CA ASN A 29 1.42 -8.52 -5.63
C ASN A 29 2.09 -7.20 -6.01
N LEU A 30 2.57 -6.45 -5.02
CA LEU A 30 3.15 -5.13 -5.22
C LEU A 30 4.57 -5.18 -5.77
N ASP A 31 5.31 -6.27 -5.52
CA ASP A 31 6.64 -6.49 -6.13
C ASP A 31 6.50 -6.60 -7.66
N ALA A 32 5.46 -7.30 -8.13
CA ALA A 32 5.19 -7.47 -9.55
C ALA A 32 4.46 -6.28 -10.19
N ALA A 33 3.53 -5.65 -9.45
CA ALA A 33 2.73 -4.55 -9.97
C ALA A 33 3.53 -3.24 -10.06
N SER A 34 4.51 -3.04 -9.16
CA SER A 34 5.40 -1.88 -9.10
C SER A 34 4.68 -0.55 -9.44
N PRO A 35 3.66 -0.17 -8.64
CA PRO A 35 2.88 1.03 -8.93
C PRO A 35 3.75 2.27 -8.83
N SER A 36 3.49 3.27 -9.68
CA SER A 36 4.06 4.60 -9.49
C SER A 36 3.57 5.22 -8.18
N PHE A 37 4.33 6.18 -7.66
CA PHE A 37 3.95 6.94 -6.46
C PHE A 37 2.54 7.52 -6.56
N ASP A 38 2.26 8.29 -7.63
CA ASP A 38 0.94 8.92 -7.83
C ASP A 38 -0.18 7.89 -7.87
N LYS A 39 0.08 6.72 -8.48
CA LYS A 39 -0.91 5.66 -8.54
C LYS A 39 -1.17 5.05 -7.16
N ALA A 40 -0.12 4.85 -6.37
CA ALA A 40 -0.26 4.36 -5.00
C ALA A 40 -0.99 5.37 -4.12
N VAL A 41 -0.70 6.68 -4.25
CA VAL A 41 -1.44 7.74 -3.53
C VAL A 41 -2.92 7.71 -3.89
N GLU A 42 -3.27 7.68 -5.19
CA GLU A 42 -4.66 7.58 -5.65
C GLU A 42 -5.36 6.36 -5.04
N ARG A 43 -4.73 5.18 -5.10
CA ARG A 43 -5.32 3.93 -4.61
C ARG A 43 -5.50 3.89 -3.10
N VAL A 44 -4.53 4.39 -2.34
CA VAL A 44 -4.66 4.44 -0.88
C VAL A 44 -5.69 5.49 -0.46
N THR A 45 -5.75 6.63 -1.15
CA THR A 45 -6.71 7.70 -0.85
C THR A 45 -8.14 7.26 -1.16
N ASP A 46 -8.39 6.79 -2.38
CA ASP A 46 -9.75 6.59 -2.89
C ASP A 46 -10.22 5.13 -2.86
N GLY A 47 -9.30 4.18 -2.68
CA GLY A 47 -9.58 2.76 -2.84
C GLY A 47 -9.81 2.33 -4.29
N GLN A 48 -10.03 1.04 -4.50
CA GLN A 48 -10.50 0.50 -5.77
C GLN A 48 -11.08 -0.90 -5.57
N GLY A 49 -12.34 -1.11 -5.97
CA GLY A 49 -13.00 -2.41 -5.87
C GLY A 49 -13.03 -2.89 -4.41
N PRO A 50 -12.42 -4.05 -4.08
CA PRO A 50 -12.38 -4.55 -2.71
C PRO A 50 -11.40 -3.80 -1.80
N MET A 51 -10.47 -3.00 -2.37
CA MET A 51 -9.56 -2.17 -1.59
C MET A 51 -10.32 -0.95 -1.05
N PRO A 52 -10.45 -0.77 0.29
CA PRO A 52 -11.15 0.37 0.86
C PRO A 52 -10.37 1.68 0.64
N SER A 53 -11.07 2.80 0.77
CA SER A 53 -10.47 4.13 0.89
C SER A 53 -9.87 4.31 2.29
N PHE A 54 -8.70 4.92 2.39
CA PHE A 54 -8.04 5.22 3.67
C PHE A 54 -8.02 6.70 4.02
N LYS A 55 -8.61 7.59 3.22
CA LYS A 55 -8.59 9.06 3.44
C LYS A 55 -9.12 9.49 4.82
N ASP A 56 -10.05 8.72 5.39
CA ASP A 56 -10.66 9.00 6.69
C ASP A 56 -9.96 8.24 7.84
N THR A 57 -8.98 7.39 7.53
CA THR A 57 -8.24 6.54 8.49
C THR A 57 -6.78 6.97 8.64
N LEU A 58 -6.16 7.42 7.56
CA LEU A 58 -4.77 7.84 7.50
C LEU A 58 -4.68 9.34 7.27
N SER A 59 -3.66 9.98 7.84
CA SER A 59 -3.31 11.35 7.46
C SER A 59 -2.74 11.40 6.05
N GLU A 60 -2.80 12.57 5.41
CA GLU A 60 -2.22 12.78 4.08
C GLU A 60 -0.72 12.40 4.04
N GLN A 61 0.03 12.72 5.10
CA GLN A 61 1.43 12.32 5.21
C GLN A 61 1.60 10.80 5.28
N GLN A 62 0.75 10.09 6.04
CA GLN A 62 0.82 8.63 6.10
C GLN A 62 0.51 7.97 4.75
N ILE A 63 -0.43 8.55 3.98
CA ILE A 63 -0.74 8.11 2.62
C ILE A 63 0.47 8.31 1.71
N GLN A 64 1.09 9.49 1.73
CA GLN A 64 2.31 9.76 0.96
C GLN A 64 3.45 8.84 1.37
N ASP A 65 3.64 8.61 2.66
CA ASP A 65 4.70 7.76 3.19
C ASP A 65 4.55 6.31 2.74
N VAL A 66 3.33 5.75 2.78
CA VAL A 66 3.09 4.37 2.32
C VAL A 66 3.20 4.27 0.81
N ALA A 67 2.71 5.26 0.06
CA ALA A 67 2.84 5.33 -1.39
C ALA A 67 4.31 5.40 -1.84
N ALA A 68 5.12 6.25 -1.19
CA ALA A 68 6.56 6.35 -1.43
C ALA A 68 7.25 5.01 -1.18
N TYR A 69 6.89 4.36 -0.08
CA TYR A 69 7.44 3.04 0.25
C TYR A 69 7.11 2.00 -0.82
N VAL A 70 5.82 1.73 -1.11
CA VAL A 70 5.41 0.68 -2.05
C VAL A 70 5.79 0.93 -3.51
N SER A 71 6.05 2.19 -3.87
CA SER A 71 6.52 2.55 -5.22
C SER A 71 8.04 2.53 -5.36
N SER A 72 8.78 2.53 -4.24
CA SER A 72 10.25 2.51 -4.23
C SER A 72 10.83 1.10 -4.08
N VAL A 73 10.07 0.18 -3.48
CA VAL A 73 10.51 -1.20 -3.29
C VAL A 73 10.12 -2.02 -4.51
N VAL A 74 11.14 -2.56 -5.17
CA VAL A 74 11.03 -3.55 -6.23
C VAL A 74 12.09 -4.61 -5.93
N ASP A 75 11.67 -5.87 -5.85
CA ASP A 75 12.59 -7.01 -5.77
C ASP A 75 12.96 -7.50 -7.17
#